data_AF-A0A354NUB4-F1
#
_entry.id   AF-A0A354NUB4-F1
#
_cell.length_a   1.000
_cell.length_b   1.000
_cell.length_c   1.000
_cell.angle_alpha   90.00
_cell.angle_beta   90.00
_cell.angle_gamma   90.00
#
_symmetry.space_group_name_H-M   'P 1'
#
loop_
_entity.id
_entity.type
_entity.pdbx_description
1 polymer ?
#
loop_
_entity_poly.entity_id
_entity_poly.type
_entity_poly.pdbx_seq_one_letter_code
_entity_poly.pdbx_strand_id
1 'polypeptide(L)' 'AEPFVLRAEPGSVPGRAHGVYSCFVPARQAQLTVNGQVASGRPFPEQRGDKESSTAVLAWSETWVLAR' A
#
# COMPACT_ATOMS: atom_id res chain seq x y z
N ALA A 1 6.77 2.26 13.53
CA ALA A 1 7.35 2.48 12.19
C ALA A 1 6.83 3.83 11.70
N GLU A 2 7.68 4.62 11.05
CA GLU A 2 7.33 5.96 10.61
C GLU A 2 6.65 5.92 9.23
N PRO A 3 5.79 6.91 8.91
CA PRO A 3 5.26 7.06 7.55
C PRO A 3 6.36 7.28 6.51
N PHE A 4 6.18 6.77 5.30
CA PHE A 4 7.11 6.96 4.19
C PHE A 4 6.37 7.08 2.86
N VAL A 5 6.98 7.72 1.87
CA VAL A 5 6.41 7.81 0.52
C VAL A 5 6.83 6.61 -0.31
N LEU A 6 5.85 5.85 -0.79
CA LEU A 6 6.04 4.86 -1.84
C LEU A 6 5.81 5.53 -3.20
N ARG A 7 6.70 5.24 -4.15
CA ARG A 7 6.58 5.70 -5.54
C ARG A 7 6.52 4.50 -6.47
N ALA A 8 5.55 4.51 -7.38
CA ALA A 8 5.55 3.67 -8.57
C ALA A 8 5.53 4.57 -9.80
N GLU A 9 6.45 4.35 -10.74
CA GLU A 9 6.52 5.16 -11.97
C GLU A 9 5.36 4.80 -12.92
N PRO A 10 4.92 5.75 -13.77
CA PRO A 10 4.04 5.43 -14.89
C PRO A 10 4.59 4.27 -15.73
N GLY A 11 3.76 3.25 -15.96
CA GLY A 11 4.13 2.07 -16.75
C GLY A 11 5.02 1.06 -16.02
N SER A 12 5.42 1.27 -14.76
CA SER A 12 6.27 0.31 -14.03
C SER A 12 5.53 -0.96 -13.60
N VAL A 13 4.19 -0.94 -13.64
CA VAL A 13 3.34 -2.10 -13.35
C VAL A 13 2.63 -2.51 -14.65
N PRO A 14 2.80 -3.76 -15.13
CA PRO A 14 2.15 -4.23 -16.35
C PRO A 14 0.63 -3.97 -16.32
N GLY A 15 0.13 -3.33 -17.39
CA GLY A 15 -1.29 -2.97 -17.52
C GLY A 15 -1.72 -1.70 -16.75
N ARG A 16 -0.81 -0.98 -16.09
CA ARG A 16 -1.11 0.29 -15.41
C ARG A 16 -0.34 1.46 -16.04
N ALA A 17 -1.06 2.32 -16.74
CA ALA A 17 -0.47 3.51 -17.38
C ALA A 17 -0.03 4.59 -16.36
N HIS A 18 -0.73 4.71 -15.24
CA HIS A 18 -0.47 5.74 -14.24
C HIS A 18 0.64 5.34 -13.26
N GLY A 19 1.45 6.32 -12.90
CA GLY A 19 2.29 6.27 -11.71
C GLY A 19 1.53 6.77 -10.49
N VAL A 20 2.07 6.53 -9.30
CA VAL A 20 1.51 7.01 -8.03
C VAL A 20 2.59 7.36 -7.03
N TYR A 21 2.37 8.44 -6.31
CA TYR A 21 3.03 8.77 -5.06
C TYR A 21 2.02 8.57 -3.94
N SER A 22 2.36 7.78 -2.93
CA SER A 22 1.47 7.48 -1.81
C SER A 22 2.22 7.54 -0.50
N CYS A 23 1.70 8.28 0.49
CA CYS A 23 2.24 8.25 1.85
C CYS A 23 1.68 7.01 2.56
N PHE A 24 2.52 6.05 2.85
CA PHE A 24 2.15 4.84 3.57
C PHE A 24 2.42 5.02 5.06
N VAL A 25 1.38 4.87 5.87
CA VAL A 25 1.49 4.71 7.32
C VAL A 25 1.49 3.21 7.62
N PRO A 26 2.60 2.65 8.16
CA PRO A 26 2.71 1.20 8.35
C PRO A 26 1.72 0.68 9.40
N ALA A 27 1.11 -0.47 9.14
CA ALA A 27 0.33 -1.20 10.13
C ALA A 27 0.91 -2.60 10.33
N ARG A 28 0.83 -3.13 11.55
CA ARG A 28 1.19 -4.53 11.87
C ARG A 28 -0.03 -5.40 12.18
N GLN A 29 -1.20 -4.79 12.26
CA GLN A 29 -2.45 -5.45 12.56
C GLN A 29 -3.57 -4.78 11.75
N ALA A 30 -4.51 -5.58 11.28
CA ALA A 30 -5.73 -5.14 10.62
C ALA A 30 -6.78 -6.24 10.80
N GLN A 31 -8.05 -5.86 10.73
CA GLN A 31 -9.19 -6.77 10.72
C GLN A 31 -10.10 -6.40 9.55
N LEU A 32 -10.46 -7.40 8.74
CA LEU A 32 -11.47 -7.26 7.70
C LEU A 32 -12.76 -7.95 8.19
N THR A 33 -13.88 -7.25 8.09
CA THR A 33 -15.21 -7.81 8.36
C THR A 33 -16.07 -7.62 7.12
N VAL A 34 -16.67 -8.70 6.61
CA VAL A 34 -17.54 -8.68 5.43
C VAL A 34 -18.90 -9.20 5.84
N ASN A 35 -19.95 -8.40 5.67
CA ASN A 35 -21.33 -8.75 6.06
C ASN A 35 -21.44 -9.27 7.51
N GLY A 36 -20.70 -8.65 8.43
CA GLY A 36 -20.68 -9.03 9.86
C GLY A 36 -19.81 -10.25 10.19
N GLN A 37 -19.23 -10.92 9.20
CA GLN A 37 -18.29 -12.03 9.42
C GLN A 37 -16.85 -11.53 9.40
N VAL A 38 -16.11 -11.80 10.48
CA VAL A 38 -14.69 -11.46 10.59
C VAL A 38 -13.88 -12.45 9.75
N ALA A 39 -13.06 -11.93 8.83
CA ALA A 39 -12.16 -12.75 8.03
C ALA A 39 -11.04 -13.34 8.93
N SER A 40 -10.64 -14.59 8.65
CA SER A 40 -9.60 -15.30 9.42
C SER A 40 -8.17 -14.84 9.09
N GLY A 41 -8.00 -14.18 7.94
CA GLY A 41 -6.71 -13.69 7.47
C GLY A 41 -6.11 -12.65 8.42
N ARG A 42 -4.77 -12.62 8.48
CA ARG A 42 -4.01 -11.64 9.24
C ARG A 42 -2.92 -11.03 8.36
N PRO A 43 -2.59 -9.74 8.54
CA PRO A 43 -1.44 -9.16 7.87
C PRO A 43 -0.17 -9.94 8.22
N PHE A 44 0.76 -10.04 7.27
CA PHE A 44 2.06 -10.67 7.46
C PHE A 44 3.18 -9.72 7.01
N PRO A 45 4.40 -9.88 7.54
CA PRO A 45 5.53 -9.02 7.19
C PRO A 45 5.79 -8.99 5.69
N GLU A 46 6.06 -7.80 5.15
CA GLU A 46 6.33 -7.59 3.73
C GLU A 46 7.24 -6.36 3.55
N GLN A 47 8.05 -6.36 2.49
CA GLN A 47 8.81 -5.18 2.09
C GLN A 47 7.98 -4.28 1.17
N ARG A 48 7.96 -2.98 1.45
CA ARG A 48 7.35 -1.95 0.59
C ARG A 48 8.45 -1.01 0.13
N GLY A 49 9.03 -1.31 -1.04
CA GLY A 49 10.28 -0.67 -1.47
C GLY A 49 11.45 -1.13 -0.60
N ASP A 50 12.22 -0.18 -0.07
CA ASP A 50 13.33 -0.41 0.85
C ASP A 50 12.90 -0.49 2.33
N LYS A 51 11.61 -0.34 2.62
CA LYS A 51 11.08 -0.28 4.00
C LYS A 51 10.46 -1.59 4.46
N GLU A 52 10.81 -2.02 5.68
CA GLU A 52 10.08 -3.07 6.39
C GLU A 52 8.66 -2.60 6.70
N SER A 53 7.68 -3.43 6.35
CA SER A 53 6.26 -3.13 6.51
C SER A 53 5.46 -4.43 6.71
N SER A 54 4.18 -4.40 6.38
CA SER A 54 3.34 -5.59 6.27
C SER A 54 2.46 -5.50 5.02
N THR A 55 1.68 -6.55 4.79
CA THR A 55 0.61 -6.53 3.78
C THR A 55 -0.53 -5.56 4.10
N ALA A 56 -0.52 -4.90 5.27
CA ALA A 56 -1.45 -3.87 5.66
C ALA A 56 -0.75 -2.51 5.89
N VAL A 57 -1.27 -1.48 5.24
CA VAL A 57 -0.87 -0.08 5.40
C VAL A 57 -2.09 0.82 5.26
N LEU A 58 -2.06 2.01 5.84
CA LEU A 58 -2.93 3.09 5.39
C LEU A 58 -2.21 3.83 4.27
N ALA A 59 -2.78 3.79 3.06
CA ALA A 59 -2.37 4.65 1.96
C ALA A 59 -3.06 6.01 2.11
N TRP A 60 -2.26 7.07 2.19
CA TRP A 60 -2.73 8.44 2.41
C TRP A 60 -2.21 9.39 1.35
N SER A 61 -3.05 10.35 0.94
CA SER A 61 -2.70 11.43 0.03
C SER A 61 -2.12 10.95 -1.32
N GLU A 62 -2.78 9.97 -1.94
CA GLU A 62 -2.33 9.46 -3.24
C GLU A 62 -2.41 10.51 -4.34
N THR A 63 -1.29 10.74 -5.00
CA THR A 63 -1.20 11.57 -6.20
C THR A 63 -0.88 10.70 -7.40
N TRP A 64 -1.80 10.66 -8.36
CA TRP A 64 -1.69 9.85 -9.56
C TRP A 64 -1.18 10.70 -10.72
N VAL A 65 -0.22 10.15 -11.47
CA VAL A 65 0.49 10.88 -12.54
C VAL A 65 0.51 10.08 -13.85
N LEU A 66 0.57 10.80 -14.97
CA LEU A 66 0.84 10.22 -16.29
C LEU A 66 2.33 10.31 -16.61
N ALA A 67 2.79 9.47 -17.53
CA ALA A 67 4.09 9.68 -18.18
C ALA A 67 4.03 11.03 -18.92
N ARG A 68 4.97 11.92 -18.60
CA ARG A 68 5.17 13.20 -19.29
C ARG A 68 6.57 13.23 -19.84
#